data_AF-A0A2E3N6U1-F1
#
_entry.id   AF-A0A2E3N6U1-F1
#
_cell.length_a   1.000
_cell.length_b   1.000
_cell.length_c   1.000
_cell.angle_alpha   90.00
_cell.angle_beta   90.00
_cell.angle_gamma   90.00
#
_symmetry.space_group_name_H-M   'P 1'
#
loop_
_entity.id
_entity.type
_entity.pdbx_description
1 polymer ?
#
loop_
_entity_poly.entity_id
_entity_poly.type
_entity_poly.pdbx_seq_one_letter_code
_entity_poly.pdbx_strand_id
1 'polypeptide(L)'
;MLETFRKYTISMIVVLVVVFVGLVFFGAGSSGFGISGPAVLEAYGRKFDQRQLRKFEERHTRLITRLSLSAPGDTQALGEYARILAGSSGLGGSSKDFVINRLTLQKAMADFGLQASTAEVESFIKETLFWQDSGFNVVAYDDFVKVEMGALGATVKNLNELVAEVICLTKLQEVLSAGIEVSRDLTKIDMLSAQQRITYDVLSYPVTGFRDKPMPTEEDIESKWEETKADYLSNPKRKVTYVLAAPDYDSMLKSKAATDEKPSETEADSIAAPAEESGCQEPAEQPAEQPAEQPAEQPAEQPAEQPAEQPAEQPAEQPAEQPAE
;
A
#
# COMPACT_ATOMS: atom_id res chain seq x y z
N MET A 1 -51.26 42.44 43.62
CA MET A 1 -50.44 41.33 43.07
C MET A 1 -50.13 40.25 44.09
N LEU A 2 -49.59 40.55 45.28
CA LEU A 2 -49.23 39.52 46.29
C LEU A 2 -50.41 38.62 46.76
N GLU A 3 -51.63 39.15 46.88
CA GLU A 3 -52.80 38.35 47.28
C GLU A 3 -53.19 37.29 46.25
N THR A 4 -53.00 37.58 44.96
CA THR A 4 -53.28 36.63 43.87
C THR A 4 -52.37 35.41 43.96
N PHE A 5 -51.07 35.62 44.23
CA PHE A 5 -50.13 34.54 44.49
C PHE A 5 -50.54 33.70 45.70
N ARG A 6 -51.01 34.33 46.79
CA ARG A 6 -51.44 33.62 48.00
C ARG A 6 -52.70 32.77 47.79
N LYS A 7 -53.65 33.25 46.97
CA LYS A 7 -54.92 32.55 46.67
C LYS A 7 -54.74 31.32 45.77
N TYR A 8 -53.75 31.35 44.88
CA TYR A 8 -53.46 30.24 43.95
C TYR A 8 -52.19 29.44 44.31
N THR A 9 -51.62 29.62 45.51
CA THR A 9 -50.37 28.94 45.92
C THR A 9 -50.40 27.44 45.66
N ILE A 10 -51.50 26.76 46.04
CA ILE A 10 -51.68 25.31 45.85
C ILE A 10 -51.75 24.96 44.36
N SER A 11 -52.53 25.71 43.57
CA SER A 11 -52.64 25.50 42.11
C SER A 11 -51.30 25.73 41.39
N MET A 12 -50.53 26.74 41.81
CA MET A 12 -49.22 27.04 41.26
C MET A 12 -48.20 25.95 41.63
N ILE A 13 -48.25 25.41 42.85
CA ILE A 13 -47.44 24.24 43.26
C ILE A 13 -47.82 23.02 42.42
N VAL A 14 -49.11 22.75 42.18
CA VAL A 14 -49.55 21.63 41.33
C VAL A 14 -49.04 21.79 39.89
N VAL A 15 -49.11 22.99 39.30
CA VAL A 15 -48.52 23.25 37.97
C VAL A 15 -47.00 23.06 37.99
N LEU A 16 -46.30 23.56 39.02
CA LEU A 16 -44.86 23.37 39.17
C LEU A 16 -44.49 21.88 39.31
N VAL A 17 -45.28 21.10 40.05
CA VAL A 17 -45.09 19.66 40.21
C VAL A 17 -45.39 18.93 38.89
N VAL A 18 -46.41 19.31 38.12
CA VAL A 18 -46.68 18.71 36.80
C VAL A 18 -45.57 19.07 35.80
N VAL A 19 -45.07 20.31 35.81
CA VAL A 19 -43.90 20.72 35.01
C VAL A 19 -42.64 19.97 35.45
N PHE A 20 -42.42 19.79 36.76
CA PHE A 20 -41.25 19.09 37.29
C PHE A 20 -41.33 17.57 37.06
N VAL A 21 -42.51 16.96 37.16
CA VAL A 21 -42.74 15.56 36.76
C VAL A 21 -42.55 15.41 35.26
N GLY A 22 -43.01 16.37 34.44
CA GLY A 22 -42.65 16.45 33.03
C GLY A 22 -41.13 16.53 32.82
N LEU A 23 -40.43 17.38 33.56
CA LEU A 23 -38.97 17.57 33.40
C LEU A 23 -38.17 16.37 33.94
N VAL A 24 -38.67 15.64 34.94
CA VAL A 24 -38.03 14.42 35.46
C VAL A 24 -38.31 13.22 34.56
N PHE A 25 -39.57 12.96 34.18
CA PHE A 25 -39.92 11.80 33.33
C PHE A 25 -39.59 11.99 31.85
N PHE A 26 -39.49 13.23 31.35
CA PHE A 26 -39.14 13.54 29.95
C PHE A 26 -37.72 14.14 29.80
N GLY A 27 -37.14 14.72 30.86
CA GLY A 27 -35.83 15.39 30.84
C GLY A 27 -34.72 14.70 31.63
N ALA A 28 -34.99 13.61 32.37
CA ALA A 28 -33.97 12.77 33.02
C ALA A 28 -33.95 11.32 32.47
N GLY A 29 -34.18 11.17 31.16
CA GLY A 29 -34.17 9.85 30.50
C GLY A 29 -34.23 9.87 28.97
N SER A 30 -34.32 11.04 28.33
CA SER A 30 -34.41 11.18 26.86
C SER A 30 -33.05 11.10 26.14
N SER A 31 -32.19 10.17 26.56
CA SER A 31 -31.03 9.75 25.78
C SER A 31 -31.50 8.95 24.56
N GLY A 32 -31.92 9.66 23.51
CA GLY A 32 -32.02 9.09 22.15
C GLY A 32 -33.40 8.65 21.68
N PHE A 33 -34.45 9.49 21.80
CA PHE A 33 -35.58 9.41 20.85
C PHE A 33 -35.27 10.16 19.54
N GLY A 34 -34.05 9.96 19.03
CA GLY A 34 -33.73 10.30 17.65
C GLY A 34 -34.28 9.20 16.75
N ILE A 35 -34.89 9.56 15.62
CA ILE A 35 -35.16 8.63 14.53
C ILE A 35 -33.80 8.26 13.91
N SER A 36 -33.10 7.35 14.58
CA SER A 36 -31.95 6.64 14.07
C SER A 36 -32.41 5.91 12.81
N GLY A 37 -31.69 6.09 11.71
CA GLY A 37 -31.90 5.26 10.52
C GLY A 37 -31.66 3.78 10.85
N PRO A 38 -32.07 2.87 9.94
CA PRO A 38 -31.65 1.48 10.03
C PRO A 38 -30.12 1.42 10.14
N ALA A 39 -29.61 0.47 10.93
CA ALA A 39 -28.16 0.30 11.08
C ALA A 39 -27.54 -0.05 9.72
N VAL A 40 -26.54 0.73 9.30
CA VAL A 40 -25.83 0.56 8.03
C VAL A 40 -24.44 -0.06 8.24
N LEU A 41 -23.94 -0.03 9.48
CA LEU A 41 -22.74 -0.72 9.93
C LEU A 41 -22.95 -1.29 11.33
N GLU A 42 -22.49 -2.51 11.55
CA GLU A 42 -22.27 -3.10 12.87
C GLU A 42 -20.81 -3.58 12.92
N ALA A 43 -20.04 -3.07 13.87
CA ALA A 43 -18.63 -3.40 14.05
C ALA A 43 -18.29 -3.45 15.54
N TYR A 44 -17.65 -4.53 16.00
CA TYR A 44 -17.24 -4.72 17.39
C TYR A 44 -18.35 -4.46 18.42
N GLY A 45 -19.57 -4.93 18.12
CA GLY A 45 -20.75 -4.76 18.98
C GLY A 45 -21.38 -3.35 18.96
N ARG A 46 -20.82 -2.40 18.19
CA ARG A 46 -21.37 -1.05 18.01
C ARG A 46 -22.13 -0.96 16.69
N LYS A 47 -23.38 -0.47 16.76
CA LYS A 47 -24.25 -0.22 15.60
C LYS A 47 -24.24 1.26 15.24
N PHE A 48 -24.18 1.56 13.95
CA PHE A 48 -24.18 2.91 13.40
C PHE A 48 -25.25 3.06 12.31
N ASP A 49 -26.09 4.08 12.41
CA ASP A 49 -26.85 4.60 11.26
C ASP A 49 -25.95 5.45 10.35
N GLN A 50 -26.45 5.79 9.15
CA GLN A 50 -25.69 6.57 8.16
C GLN A 50 -25.26 7.96 8.68
N ARG A 51 -26.03 8.58 9.59
CA ARG A 51 -25.73 9.92 10.14
C ARG A 51 -24.70 9.84 11.26
N GLN A 52 -24.77 8.83 12.10
CA GLN A 52 -23.80 8.52 13.16
C GLN A 52 -22.45 8.17 12.56
N LEU A 53 -22.42 7.31 11.53
CA LEU A 53 -21.23 6.93 10.79
C LEU A 53 -20.48 8.16 10.26
N ARG A 54 -21.18 8.99 9.46
CA ARG A 54 -20.60 10.20 8.86
C ARG A 54 -20.16 11.22 9.92
N LYS A 55 -20.96 11.44 10.97
CA LYS A 55 -20.57 12.31 12.10
C LYS A 55 -19.41 11.77 12.94
N PHE A 56 -19.18 10.46 12.95
CA PHE A 56 -18.05 9.86 13.66
C PHE A 56 -16.76 10.14 12.90
N GLU A 57 -16.75 9.88 11.59
CA GLU A 57 -15.66 10.22 10.68
C GLU A 57 -15.38 11.73 10.66
N GLU A 58 -16.36 12.56 10.25
CA GLU A 58 -16.23 14.01 10.06
C GLU A 58 -15.59 14.73 11.26
N ARG A 59 -15.87 14.29 12.50
CA ARG A 59 -15.30 14.91 13.71
C ARG A 59 -13.83 14.58 13.91
N HIS A 60 -13.39 13.37 13.55
CA HIS A 60 -12.00 12.97 13.71
C HIS A 60 -11.15 13.45 12.54
N THR A 61 -11.63 13.28 11.30
CA THR A 61 -10.90 13.74 10.11
C THR A 61 -10.69 15.25 10.14
N ARG A 62 -11.71 16.05 10.50
CA ARG A 62 -11.55 17.51 10.65
C ARG A 62 -10.55 17.90 11.73
N LEU A 63 -10.54 17.23 12.89
CA LEU A 63 -9.58 17.54 13.95
C LEU A 63 -8.14 17.25 13.49
N ILE A 64 -7.92 16.10 12.85
CA ILE A 64 -6.62 15.75 12.28
C ILE A 64 -6.21 16.77 11.21
N THR A 65 -7.09 17.08 10.25
CA THR A 65 -6.80 18.06 9.19
C THR A 65 -6.47 19.44 9.75
N ARG A 66 -7.19 19.94 10.77
CA ARG A 66 -6.84 21.22 11.39
C ARG A 66 -5.51 21.16 12.12
N LEU A 67 -5.26 20.08 12.88
CA LEU A 67 -4.00 19.88 13.58
C LEU A 67 -2.81 19.85 12.59
N SER A 68 -2.87 19.01 11.55
CA SER A 68 -1.83 18.90 10.51
C SER A 68 -1.57 20.18 9.71
N LEU A 69 -2.53 21.13 9.67
CA LEU A 69 -2.37 22.41 8.96
C LEU A 69 -1.93 23.58 9.85
N SER A 70 -1.97 23.43 11.17
CA SER A 70 -1.71 24.53 12.13
C SER A 70 -0.60 24.23 13.14
N ALA A 71 -0.29 22.95 13.36
CA ALA A 71 0.87 22.52 14.14
C ALA A 71 2.16 22.88 13.37
N PRO A 72 3.09 23.66 13.96
CA PRO A 72 4.32 24.09 13.29
C PRO A 72 5.41 23.01 13.22
N GLY A 73 5.30 21.94 14.01
CA GLY A 73 6.28 20.85 14.10
C GLY A 73 5.96 19.66 13.19
N ASP A 74 6.47 18.49 13.57
CA ASP A 74 6.27 17.27 12.78
C ASP A 74 4.85 16.71 12.96
N THR A 75 4.20 16.42 11.83
CA THR A 75 2.83 15.87 11.77
C THR A 75 2.76 14.57 10.96
N GLN A 76 3.89 13.96 10.60
CA GLN A 76 3.94 12.74 9.77
C GLN A 76 3.10 11.61 10.36
N ALA A 77 3.25 11.32 11.66
CA ALA A 77 2.49 10.27 12.35
C ALA A 77 0.96 10.50 12.32
N LEU A 78 0.50 11.76 12.32
CA LEU A 78 -0.92 12.09 12.13
C LEU A 78 -1.39 11.76 10.71
N GLY A 79 -0.57 12.07 9.72
CA GLY A 79 -0.83 11.75 8.31
C GLY A 79 -0.89 10.24 8.06
N GLU A 80 0.04 9.48 8.64
CA GLU A 80 0.06 8.02 8.57
C GLU A 80 -1.14 7.39 9.28
N TYR A 81 -1.46 7.84 10.49
CA TYR A 81 -2.66 7.45 11.22
C TYR A 81 -3.93 7.70 10.39
N ALA A 82 -4.09 8.90 9.83
CA ALA A 82 -5.24 9.24 8.99
C ALA A 82 -5.32 8.36 7.73
N ARG A 83 -4.19 8.09 7.07
CA ARG A 83 -4.11 7.24 5.88
C ARG A 83 -4.47 5.78 6.20
N ILE A 84 -3.98 5.24 7.31
CA ILE A 84 -4.28 3.88 7.77
C ILE A 84 -5.78 3.75 8.08
N LEU A 85 -6.37 4.72 8.78
CA LEU A 85 -7.80 4.71 9.03
C LEU A 85 -8.63 4.82 7.74
N ALA A 86 -8.27 5.72 6.82
CA ALA A 86 -9.00 5.91 5.57
C ALA A 86 -8.89 4.73 4.58
N GLY A 87 -7.89 3.85 4.77
CA GLY A 87 -7.74 2.60 4.01
C GLY A 87 -7.31 2.81 2.56
N SER A 88 -7.58 1.80 1.71
CA SER A 88 -7.13 1.76 0.31
C SER A 88 -7.74 2.86 -0.59
N SER A 89 -8.79 3.53 -0.14
CA SER A 89 -9.44 4.63 -0.88
C SER A 89 -8.89 6.02 -0.55
N GLY A 90 -7.88 6.11 0.33
CA GLY A 90 -7.24 7.38 0.71
C GLY A 90 -8.20 8.36 1.38
N LEU A 91 -7.85 9.65 1.41
CA LEU A 91 -8.62 10.70 2.11
C LEU A 91 -10.03 10.98 1.52
N GLY A 92 -10.45 10.26 0.46
CA GLY A 92 -11.81 10.24 -0.07
C GLY A 92 -12.55 8.91 0.18
N GLY A 93 -12.04 8.06 1.07
CA GLY A 93 -12.58 6.74 1.36
C GLY A 93 -13.98 6.74 1.98
N SER A 94 -14.59 5.56 2.08
CA SER A 94 -15.94 5.49 2.62
C SER A 94 -15.91 5.70 4.13
N SER A 95 -16.93 6.39 4.67
CA SER A 95 -17.12 6.55 6.11
C SER A 95 -17.15 5.23 6.89
N LYS A 96 -17.38 4.10 6.19
CA LYS A 96 -17.34 2.76 6.77
C LYS A 96 -15.91 2.34 7.07
N ASP A 97 -14.99 2.53 6.12
CA ASP A 97 -13.59 2.10 6.24
C ASP A 97 -12.92 2.80 7.43
N PHE A 98 -13.06 4.13 7.51
CA PHE A 98 -12.55 4.92 8.65
C PHE A 98 -13.08 4.43 10.01
N VAL A 99 -14.39 4.16 10.09
CA VAL A 99 -15.02 3.72 11.35
C VAL A 99 -14.61 2.29 11.69
N ILE A 100 -14.58 1.38 10.73
CA ILE A 100 -14.15 -0.01 10.92
C ILE A 100 -12.70 -0.03 11.37
N ASN A 101 -11.79 0.58 10.59
CA ASN A 101 -10.35 0.56 10.86
C ASN A 101 -10.01 1.19 12.22
N ARG A 102 -10.71 2.27 12.61
CA ARG A 102 -10.48 2.86 13.93
C ARG A 102 -10.98 1.98 15.07
N LEU A 103 -12.14 1.33 14.92
CA LEU A 103 -12.61 0.38 15.93
C LEU A 103 -11.71 -0.88 15.98
N THR A 104 -11.14 -1.30 14.85
CA THR A 104 -10.13 -2.35 14.78
C THR A 104 -8.87 -1.95 15.54
N LEU A 105 -8.37 -0.72 15.35
CA LEU A 105 -7.24 -0.18 16.10
C LEU A 105 -7.54 -0.11 17.60
N GLN A 106 -8.69 0.43 18.01
CA GLN A 106 -9.11 0.47 19.42
C GLN A 106 -9.21 -0.93 20.04
N LYS A 107 -9.64 -1.94 19.27
CA LYS A 107 -9.61 -3.34 19.73
C LYS A 107 -8.19 -3.88 19.82
N ALA A 108 -7.35 -3.67 18.81
CA ALA A 108 -5.95 -4.12 18.84
C ALA A 108 -5.19 -3.51 20.02
N MET A 109 -5.38 -2.22 20.29
CA MET A 109 -4.85 -1.56 21.50
C MET A 109 -5.25 -2.29 22.78
N ALA A 110 -6.52 -2.65 22.93
CA ALA A 110 -6.99 -3.40 24.10
C ALA A 110 -6.44 -4.83 24.17
N ASP A 111 -6.38 -5.54 23.03
CA ASP A 111 -5.90 -6.92 22.94
C ASP A 111 -4.40 -7.04 23.21
N PHE A 112 -3.60 -6.06 22.79
CA PHE A 112 -2.15 -5.96 23.03
C PHE A 112 -1.78 -5.19 24.32
N GLY A 113 -2.76 -4.67 25.07
CA GLY A 113 -2.53 -3.89 26.29
C GLY A 113 -1.82 -2.55 26.08
N LEU A 114 -1.93 -1.97 24.87
CA LEU A 114 -1.27 -0.73 24.48
C LEU A 114 -2.03 0.50 24.98
N GLN A 115 -1.34 1.32 25.78
CA GLN A 115 -1.84 2.60 26.26
C GLN A 115 -0.74 3.66 26.18
N ALA A 116 -1.14 4.89 25.82
CA ALA A 116 -0.31 6.08 25.97
C ALA A 116 -0.60 6.71 27.34
N SER A 117 0.46 7.01 28.07
CA SER A 117 0.41 7.75 29.33
C SER A 117 0.17 9.25 29.07
N THR A 118 -0.28 9.97 30.10
CA THR A 118 -0.46 11.43 30.01
C THR A 118 0.84 12.15 29.68
N ALA A 119 1.98 11.67 30.19
CA ALA A 119 3.30 12.24 29.92
C ALA A 119 3.71 12.05 28.46
N GLU A 120 3.52 10.86 27.88
CA GLU A 120 3.80 10.62 26.45
C GLU A 120 2.93 11.50 25.54
N VAL A 121 1.64 11.66 25.86
CA VAL A 121 0.74 12.56 25.12
C VAL A 121 1.19 14.01 25.24
N GLU A 122 1.60 14.46 26.42
CA GLU A 122 2.07 15.83 26.65
C GLU A 122 3.40 16.13 25.93
N SER A 123 4.38 15.23 26.01
CA SER A 123 5.63 15.34 25.27
C SER A 123 5.40 15.30 23.76
N PHE A 124 4.57 14.39 23.23
CA PHE A 124 4.27 14.36 21.79
C PHE A 124 3.61 15.66 21.30
N ILE A 125 2.73 16.26 22.10
CA ILE A 125 2.14 17.58 21.77
C ILE A 125 3.22 18.67 21.78
N LYS A 126 4.09 18.72 22.79
CA LYS A 126 5.05 19.82 23.00
C LYS A 126 6.32 19.73 22.17
N GLU A 127 6.85 18.53 22.03
CA GLU A 127 8.19 18.21 21.49
C GLU A 127 8.12 17.68 20.05
N THR A 128 6.92 17.30 19.57
CA THR A 128 6.71 16.86 18.18
C THR A 128 5.76 17.81 17.43
N LEU A 129 4.49 17.89 17.83
CA LEU A 129 3.46 18.63 17.09
C LEU A 129 3.66 20.15 17.12
N PHE A 130 3.88 20.73 18.30
CA PHE A 130 4.02 22.17 18.50
C PHE A 130 5.46 22.60 18.80
N TRP A 131 6.44 21.80 18.39
CA TRP A 131 7.84 22.18 18.46
C TRP A 131 8.21 23.15 17.34
N GLN A 132 8.87 24.26 17.69
CA GLN A 132 9.37 25.25 16.75
C GLN A 132 10.60 25.97 17.33
N ASP A 133 11.59 26.30 16.50
CA ASP A 133 12.72 27.16 16.87
C ASP A 133 13.41 26.77 18.21
N SER A 134 13.58 25.45 18.41
CA SER A 134 14.17 24.80 19.60
C SER A 134 13.33 24.79 20.90
N GLY A 135 12.02 25.00 20.83
CA GLY A 135 11.14 24.84 22.00
C GLY A 135 9.68 24.57 21.65
N PHE A 136 8.86 24.39 22.70
CA PHE A 136 7.40 24.30 22.55
C PHE A 136 6.81 25.69 22.25
N ASN A 137 6.18 25.83 21.08
CA ASN A 137 5.46 27.03 20.70
C ASN A 137 4.08 27.09 21.38
N VAL A 138 4.09 27.66 22.60
CA VAL A 138 2.89 27.90 23.41
C VAL A 138 1.83 28.71 22.65
N VAL A 139 2.23 29.68 21.82
CA VAL A 139 1.29 30.56 21.09
C VAL A 139 0.53 29.77 20.03
N ALA A 140 1.23 29.00 19.21
CA ALA A 140 0.59 28.15 18.19
C ALA A 140 -0.33 27.09 18.82
N TYR A 141 0.06 26.51 19.96
CA TYR A 141 -0.79 25.58 20.70
C TYR A 141 -2.04 26.26 21.26
N ASP A 142 -1.90 27.42 21.90
CA ASP A 142 -3.02 28.18 22.45
C ASP A 142 -4.00 28.63 21.36
N ASP A 143 -3.49 29.08 20.21
CA ASP A 143 -4.31 29.46 19.06
C ASP A 143 -5.03 28.25 18.45
N PHE A 144 -4.36 27.10 18.33
CA PHE A 144 -5.00 25.85 17.90
C PHE A 144 -6.14 25.44 18.86
N VAL A 145 -5.91 25.46 20.17
CA VAL A 145 -6.92 25.07 21.17
C VAL A 145 -8.09 26.05 21.21
N LYS A 146 -7.84 27.36 21.09
CA LYS A 146 -8.89 28.39 21.19
C LYS A 146 -9.67 28.59 19.89
N VAL A 147 -8.97 28.62 18.75
CA VAL A 147 -9.54 28.98 17.44
C VAL A 147 -9.95 27.72 16.66
N GLU A 148 -8.99 26.86 16.35
CA GLU A 148 -9.21 25.71 15.46
C GLU A 148 -10.08 24.64 16.11
N MET A 149 -9.75 24.21 17.33
CA MET A 149 -10.56 23.24 18.08
C MET A 149 -11.92 23.84 18.50
N GLY A 150 -11.93 25.13 18.89
CA GLY A 150 -13.15 25.86 19.23
C GLY A 150 -14.16 25.89 18.08
N ALA A 151 -13.70 26.16 16.85
CA ALA A 151 -14.53 26.14 15.65
C ALA A 151 -15.10 24.74 15.30
N LEU A 152 -14.44 23.66 15.76
CA LEU A 152 -14.92 22.28 15.61
C LEU A 152 -15.83 21.81 16.75
N GLY A 153 -15.95 22.57 17.84
CA GLY A 153 -16.55 22.10 19.09
C GLY A 153 -15.75 20.96 19.75
N ALA A 154 -14.45 20.87 19.44
CA ALA A 154 -13.53 19.90 20.02
C ALA A 154 -12.96 20.43 21.34
N THR A 155 -12.61 19.52 22.25
CA THR A 155 -12.03 19.84 23.55
C THR A 155 -10.62 19.28 23.67
N VAL A 156 -9.79 19.79 24.60
CA VAL A 156 -8.44 19.24 24.87
C VAL A 156 -8.48 17.74 25.14
N LYS A 157 -9.56 17.22 25.75
CA LYS A 157 -9.78 15.78 25.89
C LYS A 157 -9.78 15.05 24.52
N ASN A 158 -10.40 15.61 23.49
CA ASN A 158 -10.43 14.99 22.16
C ASN A 158 -9.08 15.07 21.43
N LEU A 159 -8.28 16.11 21.69
CA LEU A 159 -6.90 16.18 21.23
C LEU A 159 -6.06 15.09 21.90
N ASN A 160 -6.16 14.96 23.23
CA ASN A 160 -5.42 13.95 23.99
C ASN A 160 -5.84 12.52 23.60
N GLU A 161 -7.14 12.27 23.37
CA GLU A 161 -7.65 11.00 22.86
C GLU A 161 -7.09 10.67 21.47
N LEU A 162 -7.02 11.66 20.56
CA LEU A 162 -6.44 11.49 19.22
C LEU A 162 -4.94 11.19 19.30
N VAL A 163 -4.17 12.00 20.05
CA VAL A 163 -2.72 11.82 20.19
C VAL A 163 -2.39 10.48 20.87
N ALA A 164 -3.17 10.07 21.87
CA ALA A 164 -3.02 8.76 22.49
C ALA A 164 -3.23 7.60 21.49
N GLU A 165 -4.24 7.67 20.62
CA GLU A 165 -4.44 6.65 19.58
C GLU A 165 -3.34 6.65 18.51
N VAL A 166 -2.76 7.82 18.19
CA VAL A 166 -1.61 7.94 17.26
C VAL A 166 -0.36 7.30 17.86
N ILE A 167 -0.01 7.63 19.12
CA ILE A 167 1.10 7.01 19.85
C ILE A 167 0.91 5.48 19.95
N CYS A 168 -0.30 5.03 20.29
CA CYS A 168 -0.59 3.60 20.36
C CYS A 168 -0.51 2.89 19.00
N LEU A 169 -0.82 3.57 17.89
CA LEU A 169 -0.61 3.02 16.54
C LEU A 169 0.88 2.84 16.24
N THR A 170 1.72 3.82 16.56
CA THR A 170 3.18 3.71 16.41
C THR A 170 3.74 2.55 17.25
N LYS A 171 3.38 2.47 18.53
CA LYS A 171 3.73 1.33 19.40
C LYS A 171 3.26 -0.01 18.83
N LEU A 172 2.06 -0.07 18.24
CA LEU A 172 1.55 -1.28 17.60
C LEU A 172 2.38 -1.65 16.37
N GLN A 173 2.78 -0.68 15.54
CA GLN A 173 3.66 -0.91 14.40
C GLN A 173 5.05 -1.41 14.84
N GLU A 174 5.62 -0.85 15.91
CA GLU A 174 6.88 -1.31 16.51
C GLU A 174 6.77 -2.76 17.00
N VAL A 175 5.70 -3.09 17.74
CA VAL A 175 5.45 -4.47 18.23
C VAL A 175 5.24 -5.46 17.08
N LEU A 176 4.53 -5.06 16.01
CA LEU A 176 4.28 -5.93 14.84
C LEU A 176 5.48 -6.07 13.89
N SER A 177 6.41 -5.12 13.90
CA SER A 177 7.65 -5.16 13.10
C SER A 177 8.87 -5.69 13.88
N ALA A 178 8.75 -5.85 15.20
CA ALA A 178 9.78 -6.45 16.02
C ALA A 178 10.18 -7.84 15.51
N GLY A 179 11.42 -7.98 15.05
CA GLY A 179 11.96 -9.22 14.48
C GLY A 179 11.81 -9.37 12.96
N ILE A 180 11.30 -8.35 12.25
CA ILE A 180 11.28 -8.30 10.78
C ILE A 180 12.46 -7.46 10.28
N GLU A 181 13.50 -8.09 9.71
CA GLU A 181 14.56 -7.38 8.97
C GLU A 181 14.08 -7.12 7.52
N VAL A 182 14.29 -5.90 7.02
CA VAL A 182 14.03 -5.59 5.60
C VAL A 182 15.05 -6.34 4.74
N SER A 183 14.58 -7.12 3.75
CA SER A 183 15.47 -7.86 2.86
C SER A 183 16.49 -6.94 2.20
N ARG A 184 17.78 -7.19 2.46
CA ARG A 184 18.90 -6.41 1.92
C ARG A 184 18.91 -6.41 0.39
N ASP A 185 18.46 -7.50 -0.22
CA ASP A 185 18.36 -7.62 -1.68
C ASP A 185 17.25 -6.72 -2.24
N LEU A 186 16.09 -6.66 -1.57
CA LEU A 186 15.01 -5.73 -1.96
C LEU A 186 15.45 -4.27 -1.78
N THR A 187 16.06 -3.92 -0.63
CA THR A 187 16.61 -2.58 -0.39
C THR A 187 17.64 -2.20 -1.46
N LYS A 188 18.52 -3.14 -1.86
CA LYS A 188 19.50 -2.93 -2.92
C LYS A 188 18.85 -2.71 -4.28
N ILE A 189 17.80 -3.48 -4.62
CA ILE A 189 17.04 -3.30 -5.86
C ILE A 189 16.37 -1.93 -5.89
N ASP A 190 15.69 -1.53 -4.81
CA ASP A 190 15.04 -0.21 -4.71
C ASP A 190 16.05 0.94 -4.80
N MET A 191 17.19 0.85 -4.11
CA MET A 191 18.25 1.86 -4.20
C MET A 191 18.83 1.97 -5.62
N LEU A 192 19.07 0.84 -6.30
CA LEU A 192 19.57 0.84 -7.68
C LEU A 192 18.53 1.39 -8.67
N SER A 193 17.25 1.06 -8.48
CA SER A 193 16.13 1.59 -9.26
C SER A 193 15.95 3.10 -9.08
N ALA A 194 15.97 3.58 -7.83
CA ALA A 194 15.85 5.01 -7.50
C ALA A 194 17.04 5.85 -8.01
N GLN A 195 18.23 5.25 -8.13
CA GLN A 195 19.42 5.89 -8.69
C GLN A 195 19.58 5.68 -10.21
N GLN A 196 18.69 4.90 -10.84
CA GLN A 196 18.78 4.59 -12.27
C GLN A 196 18.56 5.84 -13.12
N ARG A 197 19.58 6.22 -13.90
CA ARG A 197 19.43 7.23 -14.95
C ARG A 197 18.95 6.56 -16.24
N ILE A 198 17.71 6.84 -16.61
CA ILE A 198 17.11 6.36 -17.85
C ILE A 198 17.18 7.48 -18.89
N THR A 199 17.89 7.24 -19.99
CA THR A 199 17.88 8.10 -21.19
C THR A 199 16.95 7.46 -22.22
N TYR A 200 16.06 8.26 -22.82
CA TYR A 200 15.12 7.80 -23.83
C TYR A 200 14.93 8.89 -24.90
N ASP A 201 14.92 8.48 -26.17
CA ASP A 201 14.62 9.36 -27.29
C ASP A 201 13.12 9.39 -27.54
N VAL A 202 12.48 10.55 -27.30
CA VAL A 202 11.04 10.73 -27.55
C VAL A 202 10.80 11.07 -29.02
N LEU A 203 10.33 10.09 -29.78
CA LEU A 203 9.81 10.34 -31.13
C LEU A 203 8.38 10.88 -31.05
N SER A 204 8.24 12.21 -31.02
CA SER A 204 6.95 12.89 -30.96
C SER A 204 6.36 13.12 -32.35
N TYR A 205 5.18 12.53 -32.63
CA TYR A 205 4.43 12.77 -33.86
C TYR A 205 3.36 13.85 -33.66
N PRO A 206 3.43 15.01 -34.35
CA PRO A 206 2.40 16.04 -34.27
C PRO A 206 1.13 15.58 -35.01
N VAL A 207 0.18 15.02 -34.27
CA VAL A 207 -1.11 14.53 -34.79
C VAL A 207 -2.03 15.66 -35.31
N THR A 208 -1.69 16.92 -35.02
CA THR A 208 -2.48 18.11 -35.40
C THR A 208 -2.67 18.21 -36.92
N GLY A 209 -1.61 18.01 -37.71
CA GLY A 209 -1.67 18.08 -39.18
C GLY A 209 -2.35 16.89 -39.89
N PHE A 210 -2.83 15.90 -39.13
CA PHE A 210 -3.55 14.73 -39.65
C PHE A 210 -5.05 14.78 -39.38
N ARG A 211 -5.51 15.51 -38.36
CA ARG A 211 -6.94 15.64 -38.02
C ARG A 211 -7.71 16.56 -38.96
N ASP A 212 -7.04 17.57 -39.53
CA ASP A 212 -7.66 18.58 -40.40
C ASP A 212 -7.74 18.13 -41.87
N LYS A 213 -7.15 16.98 -42.21
CA LYS A 213 -7.29 16.37 -43.54
C LYS A 213 -8.59 15.56 -43.56
N PRO A 214 -9.44 15.69 -44.60
CA PRO A 214 -10.59 14.81 -44.74
C PRO A 214 -10.10 13.35 -44.79
N MET A 215 -10.83 12.46 -44.12
CA MET A 215 -10.61 11.02 -44.30
C MET A 215 -10.79 10.67 -45.79
N PRO A 216 -10.04 9.69 -46.34
CA PRO A 216 -10.26 9.20 -47.69
C PRO A 216 -11.73 8.80 -47.89
N THR A 217 -12.27 9.07 -49.08
CA THR A 217 -13.65 8.66 -49.40
C THR A 217 -13.72 7.14 -49.57
N GLU A 218 -14.92 6.55 -49.50
CA GLU A 218 -15.08 5.10 -49.77
C GLU A 218 -14.56 4.72 -51.16
N GLU A 219 -14.73 5.59 -52.17
CA GLU A 219 -14.20 5.40 -53.52
C GLU A 219 -12.65 5.40 -53.55
N ASP A 220 -11.99 6.29 -52.80
CA ASP A 220 -10.52 6.29 -52.66
C ASP A 220 -10.01 5.01 -51.99
N ILE A 221 -10.74 4.54 -50.97
CA ILE A 221 -10.40 3.33 -50.21
C ILE A 221 -10.57 2.08 -51.08
N GLU A 222 -11.69 1.96 -51.80
CA GLU A 222 -11.97 0.83 -52.69
C GLU A 222 -10.96 0.77 -53.85
N SER A 223 -10.66 1.92 -54.46
CA SER A 223 -9.63 2.03 -55.51
C SER A 223 -8.25 1.60 -55.00
N LYS A 224 -7.82 2.07 -53.82
CA LYS A 224 -6.51 1.71 -53.25
C LYS A 224 -6.45 0.25 -52.79
N TRP A 225 -7.56 -0.28 -52.28
CA TRP A 225 -7.69 -1.70 -51.93
C TRP A 225 -7.53 -2.58 -53.17
N GLU A 226 -8.25 -2.28 -54.26
CA GLU A 226 -8.15 -3.06 -55.50
C GLU A 226 -6.74 -3.03 -56.12
N GLU A 227 -6.02 -1.92 -55.98
CA GLU A 227 -4.61 -1.78 -56.39
C GLU A 227 -3.65 -2.64 -55.53
N THR A 228 -3.85 -2.70 -54.21
CA THR A 228 -2.88 -3.29 -53.26
C THR A 228 -3.30 -4.61 -52.61
N LYS A 229 -4.50 -5.15 -52.92
CA LYS A 229 -5.01 -6.42 -52.35
C LYS A 229 -4.07 -7.63 -52.49
N ALA A 230 -3.18 -7.61 -53.48
CA ALA A 230 -2.16 -8.66 -53.67
C ALA A 230 -1.15 -8.70 -52.51
N ASP A 231 -0.79 -7.55 -51.94
CA ASP A 231 0.19 -7.42 -50.86
C ASP A 231 -0.35 -7.91 -49.51
N TYR A 232 -1.69 -8.00 -49.38
CA TYR A 232 -2.39 -8.50 -48.19
C TYR A 232 -2.74 -10.00 -48.27
N LEU A 233 -2.36 -10.70 -49.35
CA LEU A 233 -2.54 -12.14 -49.46
C LEU A 233 -1.55 -12.89 -48.56
N SER A 234 -2.07 -13.76 -47.68
CA SER A 234 -1.23 -14.65 -46.88
C SER A 234 -0.41 -15.59 -47.77
N ASN A 235 0.85 -15.86 -47.38
CA ASN A 235 1.74 -16.78 -48.08
C ASN A 235 1.03 -18.09 -48.52
N PRO A 236 1.23 -18.54 -49.78
CA PRO A 236 0.45 -19.63 -50.36
C PRO A 236 0.72 -20.97 -49.66
N LYS A 237 -0.26 -21.44 -48.88
CA LYS A 237 -0.19 -22.74 -48.20
C LYS A 237 -0.29 -23.89 -49.21
N ARG A 238 0.81 -24.62 -49.41
CA ARG A 238 0.86 -25.85 -50.22
C ARG A 238 0.60 -27.07 -49.34
N LYS A 239 -0.29 -27.97 -49.77
CA LYS A 239 -0.39 -29.31 -49.17
C LYS A 239 0.66 -30.21 -49.83
N VAL A 240 1.68 -30.60 -49.08
CA VAL A 240 2.72 -31.53 -49.53
C VAL A 240 2.44 -32.90 -48.93
N THR A 241 2.39 -33.93 -49.77
CA THR A 241 2.46 -35.34 -49.34
C THR A 241 3.85 -35.84 -49.67
N TYR A 242 4.61 -36.24 -48.66
CA TYR A 242 5.94 -36.82 -48.83
C TYR A 242 5.94 -38.28 -48.38
N VAL A 243 6.88 -39.07 -48.90
CA VAL A 243 7.17 -40.43 -48.45
C VAL A 243 8.60 -40.43 -47.91
N LEU A 244 8.75 -40.60 -46.60
CA LEU A 244 10.06 -40.86 -46.00
C LEU A 244 10.39 -42.34 -46.18
N ALA A 245 11.30 -42.62 -47.11
CA ALA A 245 11.88 -43.94 -47.29
C ALA A 245 13.27 -43.95 -46.65
N ALA A 246 13.35 -44.38 -45.38
CA ALA A 246 14.62 -44.74 -44.76
C ALA A 246 14.99 -46.18 -45.18
N PRO A 247 16.25 -46.45 -45.56
CA PRO A 247 16.70 -47.83 -45.76
C PRO A 247 16.71 -48.58 -44.42
N ASP A 248 16.49 -49.89 -44.46
CA ASP A 248 16.65 -50.76 -43.29
C ASP A 248 18.14 -50.94 -42.97
N TYR A 249 18.67 -50.01 -42.16
CA TYR A 249 20.07 -50.01 -41.73
C TYR A 249 20.45 -51.29 -40.94
N ASP A 250 19.51 -51.90 -40.22
CA ASP A 250 19.71 -53.16 -39.50
C ASP A 250 19.99 -54.33 -40.47
N SER A 251 19.29 -54.36 -41.62
CA SER A 251 19.55 -55.33 -42.68
C SER A 251 20.92 -55.14 -43.34
N MET A 252 21.36 -53.88 -43.50
CA MET A 252 22.66 -53.55 -44.09
C MET A 252 23.83 -53.82 -43.15
N LEU A 253 23.65 -53.65 -41.83
CA LEU A 253 24.67 -54.00 -40.84
C LEU A 253 24.84 -55.53 -40.73
N LYS A 254 23.75 -56.30 -40.82
CA LYS A 254 23.79 -57.77 -40.78
C LYS A 254 24.45 -58.39 -42.01
N SER A 255 24.27 -57.81 -43.21
CA SER A 255 24.92 -58.33 -44.43
C SER A 255 26.42 -58.01 -44.49
N LYS A 256 26.87 -56.93 -43.84
CA LYS A 256 28.28 -56.52 -43.85
C LYS A 256 29.18 -57.39 -42.97
N ALA A 257 28.64 -58.00 -41.91
CA ALA A 257 29.37 -58.91 -41.02
C ALA A 257 29.61 -60.32 -41.61
N ALA A 258 28.99 -60.66 -42.74
CA ALA A 258 29.09 -61.98 -43.37
C ALA A 258 30.18 -62.10 -44.44
N THR A 259 30.94 -61.02 -44.70
CA THR A 259 31.81 -60.91 -45.89
C THR A 259 33.23 -60.41 -45.54
N ASP A 260 33.84 -60.99 -44.50
CA ASP A 260 35.27 -60.84 -44.21
C ASP A 260 36.05 -62.11 -44.62
N GLU A 261 36.19 -62.31 -45.94
CA GLU A 261 37.35 -63.03 -46.50
C GLU A 261 37.98 -62.21 -47.66
N LYS A 262 39.31 -62.13 -47.63
CA LYS A 262 40.23 -61.33 -48.46
C LYS A 262 41.19 -62.32 -49.16
N PRO A 263 42.11 -61.95 -50.09
CA PRO A 263 42.21 -60.82 -51.03
C PRO A 263 42.45 -61.25 -52.51
N SER A 264 42.40 -60.30 -53.45
CA SER A 264 43.31 -60.14 -54.63
C SER A 264 42.98 -58.78 -55.29
N GLU A 265 43.86 -57.79 -55.50
CA GLU A 265 45.02 -57.74 -56.42
C GLU A 265 44.66 -58.22 -57.84
N THR A 266 44.79 -57.47 -58.95
CA THR A 266 45.42 -56.16 -59.27
C THR A 266 44.65 -55.58 -60.48
N GLU A 267 44.55 -54.27 -60.73
CA GLU A 267 45.48 -53.47 -61.59
C GLU A 267 45.03 -52.00 -61.64
N ALA A 268 45.95 -51.11 -61.99
CA ALA A 268 45.71 -49.68 -62.09
C ALA A 268 45.71 -49.20 -63.55
N ASP A 269 44.82 -48.26 -63.89
CA ASP A 269 45.22 -47.10 -64.68
C ASP A 269 44.30 -45.88 -64.39
N SER A 270 44.81 -44.71 -64.76
CA SER A 270 44.25 -43.36 -64.75
C SER A 270 42.88 -43.23 -65.47
N ILE A 271 42.06 -42.19 -65.26
CA ILE A 271 42.28 -40.80 -65.72
C ILE A 271 41.38 -39.78 -64.96
N ALA A 272 41.99 -38.65 -64.58
CA ALA A 272 41.47 -37.27 -64.39
C ALA A 272 40.10 -36.97 -63.73
N ALA A 273 40.17 -36.22 -62.62
CA ALA A 273 39.25 -35.11 -62.32
C ALA A 273 39.75 -33.82 -63.04
N PRO A 274 38.97 -32.72 -63.15
CA PRO A 274 38.76 -31.82 -62.00
C PRO A 274 37.40 -31.08 -61.90
N ALA A 275 37.14 -30.47 -60.72
CA ALA A 275 36.39 -29.21 -60.47
C ALA A 275 34.90 -29.11 -60.90
N GLU A 276 33.96 -28.44 -60.22
CA GLU A 276 33.85 -27.70 -58.94
C GLU A 276 32.32 -27.35 -58.76
N GLU A 277 31.71 -27.05 -57.60
CA GLU A 277 32.10 -26.97 -56.17
C GLU A 277 30.83 -27.16 -55.29
N SER A 278 30.94 -27.10 -53.95
CA SER A 278 29.87 -26.99 -52.91
C SER A 278 28.78 -28.08 -52.80
N GLY A 279 28.44 -28.63 -51.62
CA GLY A 279 28.86 -28.28 -50.26
C GLY A 279 27.67 -28.13 -49.29
N CYS A 280 26.91 -29.19 -49.03
CA CYS A 280 25.87 -29.20 -47.98
C CYS A 280 26.27 -30.14 -46.84
N GLN A 281 26.53 -29.56 -45.66
CA GLN A 281 26.70 -30.30 -44.41
C GLN A 281 25.35 -30.52 -43.72
N GLU A 282 25.20 -31.70 -43.12
CA GLU A 282 24.00 -32.17 -42.45
C GLU A 282 24.02 -31.77 -40.95
N PRO A 283 22.95 -31.17 -40.38
CA PRO A 283 22.88 -30.88 -38.95
C PRO A 283 22.50 -32.14 -38.16
N ALA A 284 23.33 -32.53 -37.19
CA ALA A 284 23.03 -33.63 -36.28
C ALA A 284 21.96 -33.25 -35.24
N GLU A 285 21.08 -34.20 -34.91
CA GLU A 285 20.08 -34.05 -33.85
C GLU A 285 20.71 -34.14 -32.44
N GLN A 286 20.25 -33.29 -31.51
CA GLN A 286 20.45 -33.48 -30.07
C GLN A 286 19.09 -33.55 -29.36
N PRO A 287 18.88 -34.48 -28.42
CA PRO A 287 17.66 -34.55 -27.62
C PRO A 287 17.66 -33.47 -26.53
N ALA A 288 16.53 -32.80 -26.34
CA ALA A 288 16.32 -31.86 -25.24
C ALA A 288 15.80 -32.59 -23.99
N GLU A 289 16.66 -32.81 -23.01
CA GLU A 289 16.25 -33.24 -21.66
C GLU A 289 15.69 -32.05 -20.86
N GLN A 290 14.60 -32.25 -20.13
CA GLN A 290 14.12 -31.31 -19.13
C GLN A 290 14.76 -31.60 -17.76
N PRO A 291 15.32 -30.61 -17.07
CA PRO A 291 15.49 -30.66 -15.63
C PRO A 291 14.23 -30.09 -14.95
N ALA A 292 13.62 -30.89 -14.07
CA ALA A 292 12.77 -30.36 -13.01
C ALA A 292 13.64 -30.24 -11.75
N GLU A 293 13.77 -29.04 -11.19
CA GLU A 293 14.45 -28.85 -9.90
C GLU A 293 13.44 -28.61 -8.77
N GLN A 294 13.59 -29.41 -7.72
CA GLN A 294 12.86 -29.29 -6.45
C GLN A 294 13.67 -28.43 -5.44
N PRO A 295 13.03 -27.91 -4.38
CA PRO A 295 13.66 -26.92 -3.50
C PRO A 295 14.69 -27.56 -2.55
N ALA A 296 15.86 -26.93 -2.44
CA ALA A 296 16.92 -27.32 -1.51
C ALA A 296 16.83 -26.54 -0.17
N GLU A 297 16.42 -27.28 0.85
CA GLU A 297 16.85 -27.31 2.26
C GLU A 297 17.47 -26.08 2.97
N GLN A 298 17.09 -25.95 4.24
CA GLN A 298 17.64 -25.00 5.22
C GLN A 298 19.09 -25.32 5.60
N PRO A 299 19.88 -24.31 5.99
CA PRO A 299 20.88 -24.46 7.04
C PRO A 299 20.30 -23.95 8.37
N ALA A 300 20.23 -24.82 9.37
CA ALA A 300 20.07 -24.42 10.75
C ALA A 300 21.45 -24.26 11.39
N GLU A 301 21.85 -23.04 11.73
CA GLU A 301 23.01 -22.80 12.60
C GLU A 301 22.57 -21.98 13.83
N GLN A 302 22.91 -22.52 15.01
CA GLN A 302 22.67 -21.92 16.32
C GLN A 302 23.83 -20.94 16.69
N PRO A 303 23.63 -20.06 17.68
CA PRO A 303 24.39 -18.82 17.77
C PRO A 303 25.80 -19.00 18.35
N ALA A 304 26.75 -18.20 17.84
CA ALA A 304 27.99 -17.91 18.55
C ALA A 304 27.78 -16.78 19.58
N GLU A 305 28.49 -16.89 20.69
CA GLU A 305 28.29 -16.08 21.91
C GLU A 305 28.84 -14.64 21.80
N GLN A 306 28.55 -13.85 22.84
CA GLN A 306 28.93 -12.44 23.00
C GLN A 306 30.46 -12.20 22.87
N PRO A 307 30.86 -10.93 22.70
CA PRO A 307 31.37 -10.25 23.89
C PRO A 307 30.59 -8.98 24.24
N ALA A 308 30.47 -8.73 25.54
CA ALA A 308 29.88 -7.51 26.08
C ALA A 308 30.94 -6.39 26.15
N GLU A 309 30.58 -5.19 25.71
CA GLU A 309 31.24 -3.95 26.14
C GLU A 309 30.22 -3.04 26.84
N GLN A 310 30.26 -3.05 28.17
CA GLN A 310 29.93 -1.86 28.97
C GLN A 310 31.17 -0.95 29.01
N PRO A 311 30.98 0.37 29.09
CA PRO A 311 30.97 1.01 30.42
C PRO A 311 29.63 1.73 30.64
N ALA A 312 28.90 1.53 31.73
CA ALA A 312 29.26 1.91 33.10
C ALA A 312 29.39 3.44 33.28
N GLU A 313 28.25 4.08 33.54
CA GLU A 313 28.01 5.03 34.66
C GLU A 313 29.21 5.24 35.61
N GLN A 314 29.61 6.45 36.03
CA GLN A 314 28.89 7.56 36.72
C GLN A 314 29.97 8.66 37.08
N PRO A 315 29.74 9.70 37.92
CA PRO A 315 28.63 10.67 38.02
C PRO A 315 29.10 12.16 38.10
N ALA A 316 28.12 13.07 38.05
CA ALA A 316 28.02 14.40 38.71
C ALA A 316 29.27 15.19 39.17
N GLU A 317 29.43 16.41 38.61
CA GLU A 317 29.92 17.58 39.37
C GLU A 317 29.00 18.81 39.19
N GLN A 318 28.30 19.13 40.27
CA GLN A 318 27.82 20.45 40.72
C GLN A 318 28.02 20.44 42.26
N PRO A 319 28.12 21.59 42.98
CA PRO A 319 27.55 22.90 42.63
C PRO A 319 28.39 24.17 42.99
N ALA A 320 27.86 25.34 42.58
CA ALA A 320 27.98 26.69 43.19
C ALA A 320 29.39 27.35 43.26
N GLU A 321 29.62 28.66 43.07
CA GLU A 321 28.90 29.88 43.52
C GLU A 321 29.13 31.11 42.58
N GLN A 322 28.33 32.16 42.85
CA GLN A 322 28.18 33.53 42.30
C GLN A 322 29.46 34.45 42.26
N PRO A 323 29.38 35.77 41.88
CA PRO A 323 28.78 36.46 40.71
C PRO A 323 29.70 37.60 40.13
N ALA A 324 29.11 38.53 39.34
CA ALA A 324 29.65 39.80 38.78
C ALA A 324 30.53 39.66 37.50
N GLU A 325 30.53 40.60 36.55
CA GLU A 325 29.87 41.93 36.44
C GLU A 325 28.74 41.97 35.38
#